data_AF-A0A9D8L1U3-F1
#
_entry.id   AF-A0A9D8L1U3-F1
#
_cell.length_a   1.000
_cell.length_b   1.000
_cell.length_c   1.000
_cell.angle_alpha   90.00
_cell.angle_beta   90.00
_cell.angle_gamma   90.00
#
_symmetry.space_group_name_H-M   'P 1'
#
loop_
_entity.id
_entity.type
_entity.pdbx_description
1 polymer ?
#
loop_
_entity_poly.entity_id
_entity_poly.type
_entity_poly.pdbx_seq_one_letter_code
_entity_poly.pdbx_strand_id
1 'polypeptide(L)'
;MPLSRARPSLAPSTSGAWPIRASASTAGIRTTIGSAINRDNVPDFDGAAAANLKRAGAIVFAKSNTPAFAAYGNTENLLAAPCRNPLRLTDTPGGSSGGAAASVAAGIGPVAHGTDGGGSVRMPAALCGLVGFKPSYGRIPYWPRADLWEGRAHHGVLSRTLEDAVLTMRGL
;
A
#
# COMPACT_ATOMS: atom_id res chain seq x y z
N MET A 1 -13.78 0.94 -37.26
CA MET A 1 -14.42 0.02 -36.31
C MET A 1 -13.82 0.26 -34.93
N PRO A 2 -14.56 0.78 -33.93
CA PRO A 2 -14.01 0.95 -32.60
C PRO A 2 -14.15 -0.38 -31.84
N LEU A 3 -13.01 -0.99 -31.49
CA LEU A 3 -12.97 -2.17 -30.63
C LEU A 3 -13.28 -1.72 -29.19
N SER A 4 -14.55 -1.84 -28.80
CA SER A 4 -14.97 -1.86 -27.40
C SER A 4 -14.36 -3.10 -26.73
N ARG A 5 -13.17 -2.98 -26.15
CA ARG A 5 -12.65 -3.98 -25.22
C ARG A 5 -13.20 -3.67 -23.83
N ALA A 6 -14.21 -4.43 -23.42
CA ALA A 6 -14.63 -4.48 -22.02
C ALA A 6 -13.40 -4.74 -21.13
N ARG A 7 -13.21 -3.93 -20.08
CA ARG A 7 -12.13 -4.15 -19.11
C ARG A 7 -12.41 -5.46 -18.38
N PRO A 8 -11.45 -6.39 -18.27
CA PRO A 8 -11.65 -7.62 -17.52
C PRO A 8 -11.96 -7.29 -16.05
N SER A 9 -12.92 -8.00 -15.47
CA SER A 9 -13.14 -8.02 -14.02
C SER A 9 -11.82 -8.38 -13.32
N LEU A 10 -11.35 -7.49 -12.43
CA LEU A 10 -10.08 -7.60 -11.71
C LEU A 10 -10.19 -8.36 -10.38
N ALA A 11 -11.17 -9.26 -10.26
CA ALA A 11 -11.27 -10.10 -9.07
C ALA A 11 -10.14 -11.15 -9.07
N PRO A 12 -9.48 -11.42 -7.93
CA PRO A 12 -8.75 -12.67 -7.73
C PRO A 12 -9.71 -13.83 -7.96
N SER A 13 -9.24 -15.09 -7.96
CA SER A 13 -10.09 -16.29 -8.18
C SER A 13 -11.33 -16.40 -7.27
N THR A 14 -11.50 -15.51 -6.30
CA THR A 14 -12.72 -15.26 -5.54
C THR A 14 -13.44 -14.01 -6.09
N SER A 15 -14.52 -14.23 -6.86
CA SER A 15 -15.53 -13.22 -7.16
C SER A 15 -16.06 -12.60 -5.87
N GLY A 16 -15.79 -11.32 -5.65
CA GLY A 16 -16.08 -10.64 -4.40
C GLY A 16 -15.06 -9.54 -4.18
N ALA A 17 -15.47 -8.45 -3.57
CA ALA A 17 -14.59 -7.35 -3.27
C ALA A 17 -13.31 -7.82 -2.55
N TRP A 18 -12.14 -7.38 -3.02
CA TRP A 18 -10.87 -7.84 -2.47
C TRP A 18 -10.34 -6.83 -1.45
N PRO A 19 -10.07 -7.27 -0.21
CA PRO A 19 -9.68 -6.38 0.87
C PRO A 19 -8.22 -5.95 0.69
N ILE A 20 -7.99 -4.63 0.67
CA ILE A 20 -6.63 -4.05 0.61
C ILE A 20 -6.38 -3.09 1.78
N ARG A 21 -5.18 -3.17 2.35
CA ARG A 21 -4.63 -2.12 3.21
C ARG A 21 -3.91 -1.09 2.37
N ALA A 22 -4.25 0.18 2.52
CA ALA A 22 -3.67 1.26 1.73
C ALA A 22 -3.08 2.36 2.60
N SER A 23 -1.83 2.75 2.32
CA SER A 23 -1.16 3.90 2.93
C SER A 23 -1.56 5.25 2.34
N ALA A 24 -2.20 5.28 1.16
CA ALA A 24 -2.65 6.51 0.51
C ALA A 24 -3.80 7.19 1.29
N SER A 25 -3.95 8.51 1.11
CA SER A 25 -5.12 9.25 1.59
C SER A 25 -6.42 8.61 1.10
N THR A 26 -7.40 8.50 1.98
CA THR A 26 -8.71 7.92 1.65
C THR A 26 -9.78 8.69 2.37
N ALA A 27 -10.79 9.14 1.61
CA ALA A 27 -11.89 9.93 2.12
C ALA A 27 -12.58 9.19 3.26
N GLY A 28 -12.74 9.87 4.41
CA GLY A 28 -13.40 9.33 5.60
C GLY A 28 -12.60 8.30 6.39
N ILE A 29 -11.36 7.96 6.00
CA ILE A 29 -10.52 7.01 6.73
C ILE A 29 -9.28 7.72 7.27
N ARG A 30 -9.15 7.74 8.61
CA ARG A 30 -8.04 8.34 9.34
C ARG A 30 -6.69 7.88 8.78
N THR A 31 -5.89 8.81 8.28
CA THR A 31 -4.62 8.57 7.59
C THR A 31 -3.51 9.37 8.27
N THR A 32 -2.68 8.70 9.06
CA THR A 32 -1.71 9.36 9.95
C THR A 32 -0.30 9.47 9.41
N ILE A 33 0.03 8.77 8.31
CA ILE A 33 1.39 8.65 7.76
C ILE A 33 2.46 8.38 8.83
N GLY A 34 2.12 7.63 9.88
CA GLY A 34 3.01 7.32 11.00
C GLY A 34 3.40 8.52 11.87
N SER A 35 2.77 9.68 11.73
CA SER A 35 3.15 10.93 12.41
C SER A 35 2.14 11.35 13.46
N ALA A 36 2.63 11.71 14.65
CA ALA A 36 1.80 12.24 15.73
C ALA A 36 1.07 13.55 15.34
N ILE A 37 1.66 14.35 14.45
CA ILE A 37 1.04 15.58 13.93
C ILE A 37 -0.21 15.26 13.10
N ASN A 38 -0.26 14.09 12.46
CA ASN A 38 -1.39 13.63 11.66
C ASN A 38 -2.25 12.61 12.41
N ARG A 39 -2.17 12.52 13.75
CA ARG A 39 -2.89 11.53 14.57
C ARG A 39 -4.38 11.45 14.22
N ASP A 40 -5.01 12.62 14.06
CA ASP A 40 -6.45 12.79 13.84
C ASP A 40 -6.77 13.23 12.41
N ASN A 41 -5.81 13.12 11.49
CA ASN A 41 -6.01 13.49 10.10
C ASN A 41 -6.99 12.51 9.42
N VAL A 42 -8.18 12.98 9.08
CA VAL A 42 -9.18 12.25 8.28
C VAL A 42 -9.34 13.00 6.97
N PRO A 43 -8.74 12.52 5.86
CA PRO A 43 -8.91 13.16 4.56
C PRO A 43 -10.38 13.19 4.13
N ASP A 44 -10.78 14.25 3.45
CA ASP A 44 -12.06 14.41 2.75
C ASP A 44 -11.99 13.98 1.28
N PHE A 45 -10.80 13.61 0.80
CA PHE A 45 -10.54 13.14 -0.56
C PHE A 45 -9.86 11.77 -0.59
N ASP A 46 -10.10 11.03 -1.68
CA ASP A 46 -9.28 9.89 -2.06
C ASP A 46 -8.05 10.35 -2.84
N GLY A 47 -6.87 9.87 -2.44
CA GLY A 47 -5.69 9.97 -3.30
C GLY A 47 -5.84 9.07 -4.53
N ALA A 48 -5.11 9.34 -5.61
CA ALA A 48 -5.26 8.60 -6.87
C ALA A 48 -5.22 7.07 -6.71
N ALA A 49 -4.27 6.53 -5.93
CA ALA A 49 -4.20 5.10 -5.66
C ALA A 49 -5.48 4.58 -4.97
N ALA A 50 -5.99 5.25 -3.95
CA ALA A 50 -7.21 4.85 -3.26
C ALA A 50 -8.44 4.94 -4.18
N ALA A 51 -8.55 6.01 -4.98
CA ALA A 51 -9.62 6.20 -5.94
C ALA A 51 -9.61 5.11 -7.03
N ASN A 52 -8.41 4.77 -7.55
CA ASN A 52 -8.24 3.72 -8.54
C ASN A 52 -8.62 2.34 -8.00
N LEU A 53 -8.15 2.00 -6.80
CA LEU A 53 -8.50 0.75 -6.11
C LEU A 53 -10.01 0.63 -5.87
N LYS A 54 -10.65 1.67 -5.33
CA LYS A 54 -12.11 1.67 -5.10
C LYS A 54 -12.89 1.50 -6.41
N ARG A 55 -12.48 2.21 -7.47
CA ARG A 55 -13.07 2.08 -8.81
C ARG A 55 -12.88 0.69 -9.41
N ALA A 56 -11.80 -0.01 -9.06
CA ALA A 56 -11.54 -1.39 -9.44
C ALA A 56 -12.30 -2.42 -8.57
N GLY A 57 -13.13 -1.98 -7.63
CA GLY A 57 -13.93 -2.85 -6.75
C GLY A 57 -13.18 -3.35 -5.50
N ALA A 58 -12.04 -2.76 -5.16
CA ALA A 58 -11.32 -3.09 -3.93
C ALA A 58 -12.03 -2.49 -2.70
N ILE A 59 -12.05 -3.23 -1.59
CA ILE A 59 -12.45 -2.69 -0.29
C ILE A 59 -11.21 -2.26 0.49
N VAL A 60 -11.06 -0.96 0.71
CA VAL A 60 -10.03 -0.43 1.60
C VAL A 60 -10.51 -0.56 3.04
N PHE A 61 -10.10 -1.63 3.73
CA PHE A 61 -10.63 -1.97 5.06
C PHE A 61 -9.76 -1.49 6.23
N ALA A 62 -8.49 -1.13 5.97
CA ALA A 62 -7.58 -0.71 7.02
C ALA A 62 -6.42 0.16 6.49
N LYS A 63 -5.75 0.85 7.42
CA LYS A 63 -4.50 1.58 7.20
C LYS A 63 -3.34 0.79 7.80
N SER A 64 -2.30 0.55 7.01
CA SER A 64 -1.09 -0.13 7.47
C SER A 64 -0.20 0.81 8.29
N ASN A 65 0.48 0.26 9.29
CA ASN A 65 1.49 1.00 10.04
C ASN A 65 2.70 1.36 9.14
N THR A 66 3.31 2.50 9.40
CA THR A 66 4.45 3.06 8.63
C THR A 66 5.28 3.95 9.56
N PRO A 67 6.60 4.15 9.34
CA PRO A 67 7.34 5.17 10.08
C PRO A 67 6.80 6.57 9.78
N ALA A 68 7.10 7.52 10.66
CA ALA A 68 6.70 8.91 10.47
C ALA A 68 7.10 9.44 9.09
N PHE A 69 6.12 9.96 8.35
CA PHE A 69 6.24 10.50 7.00
C PHE A 69 6.79 9.54 5.95
N ALA A 70 6.79 8.23 6.24
CA ALA A 70 7.43 7.21 5.42
C ALA A 70 8.97 7.39 5.30
N ALA A 71 9.61 8.07 6.27
CA ALA A 71 11.00 8.54 6.19
C ALA A 71 12.09 7.49 6.48
N TYR A 72 11.74 6.37 7.12
CA TYR A 72 12.72 5.41 7.64
C TYR A 72 12.56 4.00 7.05
N GLY A 73 13.63 3.21 7.14
CA GLY A 73 13.68 1.82 6.69
C GLY A 73 13.14 0.78 7.69
N ASN A 74 12.57 1.22 8.81
CA ASN A 74 11.85 0.41 9.79
C ASN A 74 10.40 0.91 9.94
N THR A 75 9.57 0.19 10.69
CA THR A 75 8.16 0.55 10.91
C THR A 75 7.90 0.83 12.38
N GLU A 76 8.52 1.91 12.86
CA GLU A 76 8.39 2.43 14.22
C GLU A 76 7.89 3.87 14.20
N ASN A 77 7.00 4.22 15.14
CA ASN A 77 6.47 5.58 15.29
C ASN A 77 5.87 5.79 16.68
N LEU A 78 5.38 7.02 16.93
CA LEU A 78 4.80 7.46 18.21
C LEU A 78 3.28 7.19 18.34
N LEU A 79 2.66 6.51 17.37
CA LEU A 79 1.21 6.30 17.32
C LEU A 79 0.79 4.87 17.64
N ALA A 80 1.63 3.90 17.35
CA ALA A 80 1.35 2.48 17.51
C ALA A 80 2.59 1.74 18.00
N ALA A 81 2.40 0.52 18.50
CA ALA A 81 3.52 -0.36 18.82
C ALA A 81 4.41 -0.59 17.57
N PRO A 82 5.73 -0.80 17.76
CA PRO A 82 6.63 -1.21 16.69
C PRO A 82 6.06 -2.39 15.89
N CYS A 83 6.04 -2.27 14.57
CA CYS A 83 5.62 -3.39 13.73
C CYS A 83 6.72 -4.45 13.71
N ARG A 84 6.34 -5.73 13.74
CA ARG A 84 7.27 -6.86 13.76
C ARG A 84 7.10 -7.75 12.55
N ASN A 85 8.18 -8.41 12.15
CA ASN A 85 8.18 -9.35 11.04
C ASN A 85 7.46 -10.66 11.44
N PRO A 86 6.39 -11.09 10.73
CA PRO A 86 5.69 -12.32 11.06
C PRO A 86 6.54 -13.59 10.93
N LEU A 87 7.60 -13.55 10.12
CA LEU A 87 8.54 -14.67 9.98
C LEU A 87 9.46 -14.80 11.21
N ARG A 88 9.71 -13.70 11.92
CA ARG A 88 10.49 -13.67 13.16
C ARG A 88 10.16 -12.40 13.98
N LEU A 89 9.38 -12.57 15.05
CA LEU A 89 8.78 -11.44 15.80
C LEU A 89 9.80 -10.53 16.52
N THR A 90 11.06 -10.95 16.65
CA THR A 90 12.15 -10.11 17.17
C THR A 90 12.68 -9.09 16.15
N ASP A 91 12.30 -9.21 14.88
CA ASP A 91 12.87 -8.43 13.80
C ASP A 91 11.93 -7.34 13.29
N THR A 92 12.52 -6.38 12.58
CA THR A 92 11.78 -5.42 11.77
C THR A 92 11.20 -6.09 10.52
N PRO A 93 9.97 -5.75 10.10
CA PRO A 93 9.46 -6.11 8.78
C PRO A 93 10.02 -5.22 7.66
N GLY A 94 10.95 -4.30 7.99
CA GLY A 94 11.44 -3.26 7.09
C GLY A 94 10.55 -2.03 7.07
N GLY A 95 10.74 -1.19 6.05
CA GLY A 95 10.04 0.09 5.95
C GLY A 95 10.28 0.80 4.63
N SER A 96 9.48 1.83 4.33
CA SER A 96 8.40 2.37 5.16
C SER A 96 7.07 1.60 5.04
N SER A 97 6.91 0.68 4.09
CA SER A 97 5.70 -0.14 3.95
C SER A 97 5.72 -1.42 4.79
N GLY A 98 6.43 -1.45 5.93
CA GLY A 98 6.59 -2.68 6.71
C GLY A 98 5.30 -3.17 7.35
N GLY A 99 4.39 -2.27 7.76
CA GLY A 99 3.06 -2.68 8.22
C GLY A 99 2.22 -3.33 7.11
N ALA A 100 2.39 -2.88 5.86
CA ALA A 100 1.76 -3.51 4.70
C ALA A 100 2.35 -4.90 4.45
N ALA A 101 3.68 -5.03 4.46
CA ALA A 101 4.36 -6.32 4.28
C ALA A 101 3.99 -7.33 5.38
N ALA A 102 4.18 -6.95 6.65
CA ALA A 102 3.88 -7.80 7.80
C ALA A 102 2.43 -8.30 7.76
N SER A 103 1.50 -7.43 7.37
CA SER A 103 0.10 -7.80 7.35
C SER A 103 -0.27 -8.80 6.24
N VAL A 104 0.41 -8.77 5.09
CA VAL A 104 0.22 -9.74 3.99
C VAL A 104 0.92 -11.05 4.34
N ALA A 105 2.14 -10.99 4.87
CA ALA A 105 2.89 -12.16 5.32
C ALA A 105 2.17 -12.91 6.46
N ALA A 106 1.50 -12.19 7.37
CA ALA A 106 0.68 -12.76 8.43
C ALA A 106 -0.70 -13.27 7.94
N GLY A 107 -1.04 -13.16 6.65
CA GLY A 107 -2.30 -13.67 6.10
C GLY A 107 -3.54 -12.83 6.41
N ILE A 108 -3.40 -11.61 6.95
CA ILE A 108 -4.53 -10.71 7.27
C ILE A 108 -5.20 -10.19 5.99
N GLY A 109 -4.53 -10.28 4.85
CA GLY A 109 -5.11 -9.97 3.54
C GLY A 109 -4.21 -10.47 2.42
N PRO A 110 -4.74 -10.67 1.21
CA PRO A 110 -3.96 -11.25 0.11
C PRO A 110 -2.95 -10.24 -0.47
N VAL A 111 -3.27 -8.94 -0.39
CA VAL A 111 -2.47 -7.86 -0.97
C VAL A 111 -2.50 -6.60 -0.09
N ALA A 112 -1.49 -5.75 -0.26
CA ALA A 112 -1.46 -4.43 0.34
C ALA A 112 -0.82 -3.41 -0.60
N HIS A 113 -1.29 -2.16 -0.50
CA HIS A 113 -0.68 -1.01 -1.16
C HIS A 113 0.38 -0.39 -0.24
N GLY A 114 1.55 -0.09 -0.81
CA GLY A 114 2.62 0.64 -0.15
C GLY A 114 3.17 1.76 -1.02
N THR A 115 4.20 2.43 -0.54
CA THR A 115 4.93 3.48 -1.26
C THR A 115 6.42 3.22 -1.25
N ASP A 116 7.13 3.56 -2.32
CA ASP A 116 8.55 3.25 -2.52
C ASP A 116 9.29 4.45 -3.12
N GLY A 117 10.12 5.11 -2.30
CA GLY A 117 11.08 6.10 -2.78
C GLY A 117 12.51 5.58 -2.82
N GLY A 118 12.95 4.94 -1.74
CA GLY A 118 14.31 4.38 -1.60
C GLY A 118 14.37 2.84 -1.54
N GLY A 119 13.27 2.15 -1.81
CA GLY A 119 13.14 0.70 -1.57
C GLY A 119 11.95 0.31 -0.70
N SER A 120 11.08 1.26 -0.35
CA SER A 120 10.11 1.08 0.74
C SER A 120 8.92 0.15 0.46
N VAL A 121 8.80 -0.41 -0.74
CA VAL A 121 7.93 -1.57 -1.02
C VAL A 121 8.78 -2.83 -1.17
N ARG A 122 9.88 -2.74 -1.93
CA ARG A 122 10.73 -3.88 -2.27
C ARG A 122 11.48 -4.46 -1.07
N MET A 123 12.05 -3.60 -0.22
CA MET A 123 12.78 -3.99 0.99
C MET A 123 11.88 -4.70 2.01
N PRO A 124 10.74 -4.14 2.46
CA PRO A 124 9.88 -4.85 3.40
C PRO A 124 9.26 -6.12 2.80
N ALA A 125 9.00 -6.15 1.49
CA ALA A 125 8.60 -7.39 0.83
C ALA A 125 9.68 -8.47 0.89
N ALA A 126 10.94 -8.13 0.58
CA ALA A 126 12.07 -9.06 0.67
C ALA A 126 12.26 -9.60 2.09
N LEU A 127 12.16 -8.74 3.11
CA LEU A 127 12.32 -9.13 4.51
C LEU A 127 11.15 -9.99 5.02
N CYS A 128 9.94 -9.80 4.50
CA CYS A 128 8.75 -10.57 4.89
C CYS A 128 8.44 -11.76 3.96
N GLY A 129 9.33 -12.08 3.01
CA GLY A 129 9.13 -13.22 2.09
C GLY A 129 7.98 -13.03 1.10
N LEU A 130 7.82 -11.83 0.56
CA LEU A 130 6.71 -11.44 -0.33
C LEU A 130 7.20 -10.94 -1.69
N VAL A 131 6.26 -10.86 -2.63
CA VAL A 131 6.43 -10.07 -3.86
C VAL A 131 6.22 -8.60 -3.53
N GLY A 132 7.19 -7.76 -3.89
CA GLY A 132 7.10 -6.30 -3.77
C GLY A 132 7.36 -5.62 -5.11
N PHE A 133 6.33 -4.98 -5.68
CA PHE A 133 6.41 -4.36 -7.00
C PHE A 133 6.33 -2.84 -6.93
N LYS A 134 7.38 -2.19 -7.45
CA LYS A 134 7.45 -0.75 -7.67
C LYS A 134 7.35 -0.47 -9.19
N PRO A 135 6.27 0.16 -9.68
CA PRO A 135 6.13 0.49 -11.09
C PRO A 135 7.10 1.60 -11.52
N SER A 136 7.17 1.84 -12.83
CA SER A 136 7.82 3.02 -13.40
C SER A 136 7.24 4.31 -12.82
N TYR A 137 8.07 5.35 -12.74
CA TYR A 137 7.68 6.64 -12.19
C TYR A 137 6.50 7.24 -12.96
N GLY A 138 5.58 7.90 -12.26
CA GLY A 138 4.40 8.51 -12.85
C GLY A 138 3.29 7.56 -13.29
N ARG A 139 3.48 6.23 -13.21
CA ARG A 139 2.42 5.26 -13.57
C ARG A 139 1.15 5.47 -12.75
N ILE A 140 1.31 5.74 -11.46
CA ILE A 140 0.24 6.08 -10.53
C ILE A 140 0.59 7.49 -10.01
N PRO A 141 -0.22 8.52 -10.28
CA PRO A 141 0.12 9.88 -9.91
C PRO A 141 -0.08 10.12 -8.40
N TYR A 142 0.68 11.05 -7.84
CA TYR A 142 0.34 11.65 -6.55
C TYR A 142 -0.62 12.82 -6.81
N TRP A 143 -1.88 12.62 -6.43
CA TRP A 143 -2.97 13.58 -6.61
C TRP A 143 -3.96 13.44 -5.43
N PRO A 144 -4.58 14.53 -4.95
CA PRO A 144 -4.45 15.94 -5.38
C PRO A 144 -3.23 16.68 -4.81
N ARG A 145 -2.43 16.01 -3.96
CA ARG A 145 -1.20 16.56 -3.40
C ARG A 145 0.00 15.86 -4.01
N ALA A 146 1.08 16.62 -4.20
CA ALA A 146 2.38 16.07 -4.55
C ALA A 146 2.89 15.12 -3.44
N ASP A 147 3.86 14.28 -3.78
CA ASP A 147 4.53 13.46 -2.77
C ASP A 147 5.42 14.32 -1.86
N LEU A 148 5.67 13.81 -0.65
CA LEU A 148 6.52 14.48 0.35
C LEU A 148 8.02 14.40 0.02
N TRP A 149 8.40 13.68 -1.04
CA TRP A 149 9.78 13.27 -1.31
C TRP A 149 10.28 13.75 -2.69
N GLU A 150 9.72 14.86 -3.17
CA GLU A 150 10.20 15.61 -4.35
C GLU A 150 10.23 14.77 -5.64
N GLY A 151 9.14 14.06 -5.93
CA GLY A 151 9.03 13.24 -7.13
C GLY A 151 9.82 11.93 -7.06
N ARG A 152 10.21 11.49 -5.87
CA ARG A 152 10.89 10.20 -5.68
C ARG A 152 9.95 9.09 -5.27
N ALA A 153 8.78 9.41 -4.71
CA ALA A 153 7.87 8.39 -4.24
C ALA A 153 7.10 7.72 -5.39
N HIS A 154 7.00 6.40 -5.33
CA HIS A 154 6.13 5.59 -6.18
C HIS A 154 5.04 4.95 -5.32
N HIS A 155 3.84 4.77 -5.87
CA HIS A 155 2.89 3.79 -5.32
C HIS A 155 3.30 2.38 -5.74
N GLY A 156 3.07 1.38 -4.91
CA GLY A 156 3.43 0.00 -5.21
C GLY A 156 2.57 -1.02 -4.47
N VAL A 157 2.82 -2.30 -4.75
CA VAL A 157 2.02 -3.42 -4.25
C VAL A 157 2.90 -4.44 -3.55
N LEU A 158 2.38 -4.99 -2.46
CA LEU A 158 2.91 -6.16 -1.77
C LEU A 158 1.88 -7.29 -1.82
N SER A 159 2.31 -8.49 -2.19
CA SER A 159 1.46 -9.68 -2.32
C SER A 159 2.24 -10.96 -2.05
N ARG A 160 1.53 -12.07 -1.84
CA ARG A 160 2.17 -13.41 -1.72
C ARG A 160 2.55 -14.02 -3.06
N THR A 161 1.86 -13.62 -4.13
CA THR A 161 2.03 -14.17 -5.48
C THR A 161 2.25 -13.05 -6.50
N LEU A 162 2.90 -13.37 -7.62
CA LEU A 162 3.10 -12.42 -8.71
C LEU A 162 1.77 -12.08 -9.40
N GLU A 163 0.88 -13.07 -9.50
CA GLU A 163 -0.45 -12.96 -10.08
C GLU A 163 -1.28 -11.90 -9.35
N ASP A 164 -1.29 -11.94 -8.02
CA ASP A 164 -1.98 -10.96 -7.19
C ASP A 164 -1.37 -9.54 -7.33
N ALA A 165 -0.04 -9.45 -7.47
CA ALA A 165 0.62 -8.17 -7.73
C ALA A 165 0.19 -7.59 -9.08
N VAL A 166 0.22 -8.40 -10.14
CA VAL A 166 -0.19 -8.00 -11.49
C VAL A 166 -1.65 -7.57 -11.51
N LEU A 167 -2.53 -8.33 -10.87
CA LEU A 167 -3.96 -8.04 -10.80
C LEU A 167 -4.21 -6.71 -10.09
N THR A 168 -3.61 -6.51 -8.92
CA THR A 168 -3.71 -5.27 -8.14
C THR A 168 -3.18 -4.08 -8.94
N MET A 169 -2.03 -4.25 -9.62
CA MET A 169 -1.42 -3.19 -10.44
C MET A 169 -2.24 -2.79 -11.67
N ARG A 170 -3.09 -3.68 -12.19
CA ARG A 170 -4.04 -3.32 -13.27
C ARG A 170 -5.17 -2.43 -12.76
N GLY A 171 -5.48 -2.52 -11.47
CA GLY A 171 -6.47 -1.67 -10.80
C GLY A 171 -5.91 -0.34 -10.29
N LEU A 172 -4.59 -0.18 -10.27
CA LEU A 172 -3.88 1.03 -9.81
C LEU A 172 -3.47 1.98 -10.94
#